data_AF-A0A6G9ZC11-F1
#
_entry.id   AF-A0A6G9ZC11-F1
#
_cell.length_a   1.000
_cell.length_b   1.000
_cell.length_c   1.000
_cell.angle_alpha   90.00
_cell.angle_beta   90.00
_cell.angle_gamma   90.00
#
_symmetry.space_group_name_H-M   'P 1'
#
loop_
_entity.id
_entity.type
_entity.pdbx_description
1 polymer ?
#
loop_
_entity_poly.entity_id
_entity_poly.type
_entity_poly.pdbx_seq_one_letter_code
_entity_poly.pdbx_strand_id
1 'polypeptide(L)'
;MDEMPEIREWLRRIENDAGQGYHIRRDQNPPYGWNLMNPTGTIVCSGPLDRLELWVIRRNIDQAQGLTARAAKAGYRLVCEAYSCHTWTLLDEEDSERIHSATTLDQIEQWLNE
;
A
#
# COMPACT_ATOMS: atom_id res chain seq x y z
N MET A 1 -27.50 15.97 -0.43
CA MET A 1 -26.57 15.56 0.63
C MET A 1 -25.26 15.26 -0.08
N ASP A 2 -24.44 16.28 -0.19
CA ASP A 2 -23.13 16.23 -0.84
C ASP A 2 -22.27 15.18 -0.14
N GLU A 3 -21.84 14.17 -0.90
CA GLU A 3 -20.70 13.36 -0.48
C GLU A 3 -19.51 14.29 -0.39
N MET A 4 -19.07 14.58 0.84
CA MET A 4 -18.00 15.52 1.11
C MET A 4 -16.74 15.11 0.32
N PRO A 5 -16.04 16.04 -0.34
CA PRO A 5 -14.84 15.75 -1.11
C PRO A 5 -13.77 15.03 -0.28
N GLU A 6 -13.74 15.28 1.04
CA GLU A 6 -12.87 14.64 2.02
C GLU A 6 -13.00 13.11 2.04
N ILE A 7 -14.22 12.57 1.91
CA ILE A 7 -14.45 11.11 1.88
C ILE A 7 -13.88 10.53 0.58
N ARG A 8 -14.05 11.24 -0.54
CA ARG A 8 -13.54 10.78 -1.85
C ARG A 8 -12.02 10.80 -1.90
N GLU A 9 -11.40 11.83 -1.32
CA GLU A 9 -9.95 11.88 -1.15
C GLU A 9 -9.45 10.78 -0.23
N TRP A 10 -10.16 10.51 0.87
CA TRP A 10 -9.80 9.44 1.78
C TRP A 10 -9.87 8.06 1.11
N LEU A 11 -10.94 7.77 0.35
CA LEU A 11 -11.07 6.55 -0.43
C LEU A 11 -9.90 6.41 -1.41
N ARG A 12 -9.64 7.44 -2.21
CA ARG A 12 -8.52 7.45 -3.16
C ARG A 12 -7.18 7.19 -2.49
N ARG A 13 -6.97 7.76 -1.31
CA ARG A 13 -5.74 7.58 -0.54
C ARG A 13 -5.59 6.13 -0.08
N ILE A 14 -6.64 5.56 0.52
CA ILE A 14 -6.63 4.14 0.95
C ILE A 14 -6.45 3.21 -0.26
N GLU A 15 -7.10 3.46 -1.40
CA GLU A 15 -6.93 2.68 -2.63
C GLU A 15 -5.50 2.75 -3.15
N ASN A 16 -4.91 3.95 -3.17
CA ASN A 16 -3.53 4.17 -3.59
C ASN A 16 -2.51 3.49 -2.64
N ASP A 17 -2.70 3.63 -1.33
CA ASP A 17 -1.84 2.99 -0.33
C ASP A 17 -2.02 1.46 -0.29
N ALA A 18 -3.22 0.93 -0.58
CA ALA A 18 -3.47 -0.51 -0.65
C ALA A 18 -2.74 -1.17 -1.83
N GLY A 19 -2.47 -0.42 -2.90
CA GLY A 19 -1.74 -0.86 -4.07
C GLY A 19 -2.62 -1.03 -5.31
N GLN A 20 -2.00 -1.41 -6.42
CA GLN A 20 -2.67 -1.46 -7.72
C GLN A 20 -3.80 -2.50 -7.73
N GLY A 21 -4.99 -2.07 -8.17
CA GLY A 21 -6.17 -2.92 -8.33
C GLY A 21 -7.02 -3.11 -7.07
N TYR A 22 -6.61 -2.55 -5.93
CA TYR A 22 -7.50 -2.42 -4.78
C TYR A 22 -8.54 -1.34 -5.03
N HIS A 23 -9.79 -1.64 -4.71
CA HIS A 23 -10.88 -0.68 -4.85
C HIS A 23 -11.83 -0.77 -3.65
N ILE A 24 -12.33 0.37 -3.22
CA ILE A 24 -13.23 0.45 -2.06
C ILE A 24 -14.65 0.61 -2.56
N ARG A 25 -15.54 -0.29 -2.12
CA ARG A 25 -16.98 -0.19 -2.41
C ARG A 25 -17.76 0.05 -1.13
N ARG A 26 -18.71 0.98 -1.22
CA ARG A 26 -19.70 1.15 -0.17
C ARG A 26 -20.64 -0.04 -0.15
N ASP A 27 -20.75 -0.68 1.01
CA ASP A 27 -21.76 -1.70 1.23
C ASP A 27 -23.12 -1.01 1.49
N GLN A 28 -24.11 -1.34 0.67
CA GLN A 28 -25.47 -0.84 0.82
C GLN A 28 -26.30 -1.72 1.77
N ASN A 29 -25.77 -2.89 2.15
CA ASN A 29 -26.41 -3.81 3.06
C ASN A 29 -26.02 -3.47 4.51
N PRO A 30 -26.99 -3.39 5.44
CA PRO A 30 -26.70 -3.14 6.85
C PRO A 30 -25.79 -4.24 7.42
N PRO A 31 -24.78 -3.88 8.24
CA PRO A 31 -24.45 -2.53 8.72
C PRO A 31 -23.70 -1.71 7.66
N TYR A 32 -24.22 -0.53 7.34
CA TYR A 32 -23.60 0.39 6.38
C TYR A 32 -22.10 0.55 6.64
N GLY A 33 -21.28 0.24 5.64
CA GLY A 33 -19.83 0.22 5.78
C GLY A 33 -19.11 0.29 4.44
N TRP A 34 -17.79 0.14 4.49
CA TRP A 34 -16.91 0.09 3.33
C TRP A 34 -16.26 -1.27 3.23
N ASN A 35 -16.21 -1.80 2.02
CA ASN A 35 -15.52 -3.04 1.68
C ASN A 35 -14.30 -2.70 0.84
N LEU A 36 -13.12 -3.01 1.36
CA LEU A 36 -11.90 -3.00 0.58
C LEU A 36 -11.82 -4.33 -0.19
N MET A 37 -11.81 -4.22 -1.52
CA MET A 37 -11.69 -5.33 -2.44
C MET A 37 -10.28 -5.34 -3.02
N ASN A 38 -9.69 -6.54 -3.13
CA ASN A 38 -8.43 -6.74 -3.81
C ASN A 38 -8.63 -6.78 -5.35
N PRO A 39 -7.54 -6.79 -6.16
CA PRO A 39 -7.65 -6.94 -7.62
C PRO A 39 -8.39 -8.20 -8.09
N THR A 40 -8.48 -9.25 -7.27
CA THR A 40 -9.21 -10.48 -7.59
C THR A 40 -10.71 -10.39 -7.28
N GLY A 41 -11.20 -9.25 -6.77
CA GLY A 41 -12.60 -9.02 -6.43
C GLY A 41 -13.05 -9.63 -5.10
N THR A 42 -12.11 -10.04 -4.24
CA THR A 42 -12.37 -10.57 -2.90
C THR A 42 -12.31 -9.46 -1.85
N ILE A 43 -13.27 -9.46 -0.92
CA ILE A 43 -13.29 -8.51 0.20
C ILE A 43 -12.21 -8.91 1.20
N VAL A 44 -11.17 -8.09 1.33
CA VAL A 44 -10.07 -8.31 2.28
C VAL A 44 -10.33 -7.65 3.62
N CYS A 45 -11.09 -6.56 3.63
CA CYS A 45 -11.46 -5.86 4.85
C CYS A 45 -12.82 -5.19 4.70
N SER A 46 -13.63 -5.21 5.76
CA SER A 46 -14.92 -4.52 5.83
C SER A 46 -15.08 -3.74 7.13
N GLY A 47 -15.60 -2.52 7.04
CA GLY A 47 -15.81 -1.66 8.21
C GLY A 47 -15.82 -0.16 7.88
N PRO A 48 -15.62 0.70 8.90
CA PRO A 48 -15.42 2.14 8.68
C PRO A 48 -14.08 2.42 7.99
N LEU A 49 -13.95 3.59 7.35
CA LEU A 49 -12.72 3.98 6.62
C LEU A 49 -11.46 3.92 7.51
N ASP A 50 -11.58 4.31 8.77
CA ASP A 50 -10.51 4.21 9.76
C ASP A 50 -9.94 2.78 9.88
N ARG A 51 -10.83 1.77 9.84
CA ARG A 51 -10.43 0.36 9.87
C ARG A 51 -9.73 -0.07 8.57
N LEU A 52 -10.21 0.42 7.42
CA LEU A 52 -9.59 0.14 6.12
C LEU A 52 -8.19 0.79 6.05
N GLU A 53 -8.06 2.02 6.52
CA GLU A 53 -6.77 2.71 6.64
C GLU A 53 -5.79 1.95 7.54
N LEU A 54 -6.21 1.54 8.73
CA LEU A 54 -5.38 0.73 9.64
C LEU A 54 -4.95 -0.60 9.01
N TRP A 55 -5.85 -1.25 8.25
CA TRP A 55 -5.50 -2.48 7.54
C TRP A 55 -4.42 -2.22 6.49
N VAL A 56 -4.56 -1.16 5.69
CA VAL A 56 -3.59 -0.79 4.66
C VAL A 56 -2.23 -0.43 5.27
N ILE A 57 -2.21 0.37 6.34
CA ILE A 57 -0.97 0.70 7.07
C ILE A 57 -0.30 -0.58 7.56
N ARG A 58 -1.05 -1.48 8.18
CA ARG A 58 -0.51 -2.75 8.70
C ARG A 58 0.05 -3.63 7.59
N ARG A 59 -0.66 -3.75 6.46
CA ARG A 59 -0.20 -4.50 5.29
C ARG A 59 1.07 -3.91 4.71
N ASN A 60 1.14 -2.59 4.54
CA ASN A 60 2.33 -1.93 4.00
C ASN A 60 3.55 -2.14 4.91
N ILE A 61 3.37 -2.12 6.24
CA ILE A 61 4.46 -2.45 7.17
C ILE A 61 4.92 -3.91 7.00
N ASP A 62 3.99 -4.85 6.92
CA ASP A 62 4.31 -6.28 6.76
C ASP A 62 5.04 -6.56 5.42
N GLN A 63 4.51 -6.00 4.33
CA GLN A 63 5.10 -6.10 3.00
C GLN A 63 6.49 -5.42 2.96
N ALA A 64 6.66 -4.26 3.57
CA ALA A 64 7.95 -3.58 3.67
C ALA A 64 8.98 -4.40 4.45
N GLN A 65 8.59 -5.08 5.54
CA GLN A 65 9.48 -5.95 6.30
C GLN A 65 9.91 -7.17 5.47
N GLY A 66 8.97 -7.82 4.79
CA GLY A 66 9.27 -8.93 3.88
C GLY A 66 10.21 -8.51 2.75
N LEU A 67 9.95 -7.36 2.12
CA LEU A 67 10.78 -6.83 1.05
C LEU A 67 12.15 -6.38 1.55
N THR A 68 12.26 -5.81 2.75
CA THR A 68 13.55 -5.46 3.34
C THR A 68 14.41 -6.70 3.54
N ALA A 69 13.84 -7.82 4.01
CA ALA A 69 14.56 -9.07 4.16
C ALA A 69 15.01 -9.66 2.82
N ARG A 70 14.16 -9.56 1.79
CA ARG A 70 14.48 -10.00 0.42
C ARG A 70 15.56 -9.14 -0.24
N ALA A 71 15.42 -7.81 -0.12
CA ALA A 71 16.40 -6.84 -0.56
C ALA A 71 17.76 -7.13 0.09
N ALA A 72 17.81 -7.28 1.41
CA ALA A 72 19.06 -7.59 2.13
C ALA A 72 19.70 -8.91 1.65
N LYS A 73 18.88 -9.92 1.36
CA LYS A 73 19.38 -11.20 0.79
C LYS A 73 19.99 -11.03 -0.61
N ALA A 74 19.51 -10.07 -1.37
CA ALA A 74 19.99 -9.75 -2.71
C ALA A 74 21.11 -8.68 -2.73
N GLY A 75 21.52 -8.16 -1.56
CA GLY A 75 22.52 -7.08 -1.47
C GLY A 75 21.96 -5.68 -1.66
N TYR A 76 20.67 -5.47 -1.35
CA TYR A 76 19.99 -4.18 -1.46
C TYR A 76 19.41 -3.73 -0.11
N ARG A 77 19.31 -2.42 0.09
CA ARG A 77 18.66 -1.77 1.24
C ARG A 77 17.40 -1.04 0.79
N LEU A 78 16.25 -1.46 1.32
CA LEU A 78 14.99 -0.77 1.12
C LEU A 78 14.87 0.41 2.10
N VAL A 79 14.63 1.61 1.59
CA VAL A 79 14.37 2.83 2.39
C VAL A 79 13.06 3.48 1.97
N CYS A 80 12.36 4.04 2.95
CA CYS A 80 11.15 4.84 2.74
C CYS A 80 11.46 6.29 3.11
N GLU A 81 11.17 7.24 2.23
CA GLU A 81 11.33 8.66 2.56
C GLU A 81 10.27 9.08 3.59
N ALA A 82 10.70 9.26 4.84
CA ALA A 82 9.83 9.49 6.00
C ALA A 82 8.88 10.71 5.89
N TYR A 83 9.18 11.66 5.01
CA TYR A 83 8.33 12.84 4.78
C TYR A 83 7.19 12.58 3.79
N SER A 84 7.33 11.54 2.97
CA SER A 84 6.38 11.16 1.93
C SER A 84 6.40 9.64 1.81
N CYS A 85 5.77 8.92 2.75
CA CYS A 85 5.59 7.45 2.75
C CYS A 85 4.96 6.85 1.47
N HIS A 86 4.89 7.64 0.40
CA HIS A 86 4.48 7.33 -0.95
C HIS A 86 5.67 7.06 -1.89
N THR A 87 6.93 7.08 -1.43
CA THR A 87 8.09 6.74 -2.27
C THR A 87 9.06 5.79 -1.55
N TRP A 88 9.13 4.57 -2.08
CA TRP A 88 10.05 3.52 -1.68
C TRP A 88 11.24 3.51 -2.61
N THR A 89 12.44 3.46 -2.04
CA THR A 89 13.69 3.46 -2.79
C THR A 89 14.53 2.26 -2.40
N LEU A 90 14.97 1.48 -3.39
CA LEU A 90 15.98 0.45 -3.26
C LEU A 90 17.35 1.08 -3.50
N LEU A 91 18.22 0.94 -2.51
CA LEU A 91 19.61 1.32 -2.57
C LEU A 91 20.48 0.06 -2.66
N ASP A 92 21.62 0.17 -3.31
CA ASP A 92 22.65 -0.85 -3.28
C ASP A 92 23.27 -0.96 -1.88
N GLU A 93 23.61 -2.17 -1.42
CA GLU A 93 24.27 -2.32 -0.10
C GLU A 93 25.72 -1.84 -0.12
N GLU A 94 26.42 -1.95 -1.25
CA GLU A 94 27.86 -1.63 -1.34
C GLU A 94 28.09 -0.12 -1.50
N ASP A 95 27.39 0.53 -2.44
CA ASP A 95 27.60 1.97 -2.73
C ASP A 95 26.47 2.88 -2.21
N SER A 96 25.36 2.30 -1.71
CA SER A 96 24.13 3.06 -1.43
C SER A 96 23.58 3.79 -2.65
N GLU A 97 23.93 3.35 -3.86
CA GLU A 97 23.42 3.90 -5.11
C GLU A 97 21.92 3.60 -5.24
N ARG A 98 21.15 4.57 -5.76
CA ARG A 98 19.73 4.39 -6.02
C ARG A 98 19.52 3.48 -7.24
N ILE A 99 19.26 2.21 -6.97
CA ILE A 99 18.98 1.21 -8.01
C ILE A 99 17.58 1.38 -8.57
N HIS A 100 16.59 1.53 -7.68
CA HIS A 100 15.20 1.62 -8.10
C HIS A 100 14.38 2.45 -7.13
N SER A 101 13.32 3.07 -7.64
CA SER A 101 12.37 3.77 -6.79
C SER A 101 10.97 3.71 -7.34
N ALA A 102 10.03 3.41 -6.47
CA ALA A 102 8.64 3.24 -6.81
C ALA A 102 7.75 3.88 -5.76
N THR A 103 6.50 4.17 -6.16
CA THR A 103 5.51 4.74 -5.26
C THR A 103 4.77 3.70 -4.42
N THR A 104 4.89 2.43 -4.79
CA THR A 104 4.23 1.31 -4.14
C THR A 104 5.22 0.17 -3.88
N LEU A 105 5.01 -0.54 -2.77
CA LEU A 105 5.79 -1.72 -2.43
C LEU A 105 5.63 -2.86 -3.44
N ASP A 106 4.52 -2.89 -4.18
CA ASP A 106 4.23 -3.89 -5.22
C ASP A 106 5.25 -3.83 -6.37
N GLN A 107 5.60 -2.61 -6.80
CA GLN A 107 6.62 -2.40 -7.84
C GLN A 107 8.03 -2.80 -7.34
N ILE A 108 8.34 -2.51 -6.07
CA ILE A 108 9.60 -2.97 -5.44
C ILE A 108 9.64 -4.49 -5.37
N GLU A 109 8.52 -5.12 -5.01
CA GLU A 109 8.38 -6.58 -4.98
C GLU A 109 8.59 -7.18 -6.37
N GLN A 110 7.93 -6.63 -7.39
CA GLN A 110 8.08 -7.11 -8.75
C GLN A 110 9.54 -7.04 -9.21
N TRP A 111 10.24 -5.95 -8.91
CA TRP A 111 11.66 -5.80 -9.23
C TRP A 111 12.54 -6.83 -8.48
N LEU A 112 12.26 -7.10 -7.20
CA LEU A 112 12.97 -8.14 -6.43
C LEU A 112 12.59 -9.59 -6.80
N ASN A 113 11.61 -9.80 -7.68
CA ASN A 113 11.20 -11.11 -8.19
C ASN A 113 11.65 -11.38 -9.63
N GLU A 114 12.09 -10.35 -10.38
CA GLU A 114 12.80 -10.55 -11.65
C GLU A 114 14.21 -11.11 -11.44
#